data_AF-A0A9D9WUD4-F1
#
_entry.id   AF-A0A9D9WUD4-F1
#
_cell.length_a   1.000
_cell.length_b   1.000
_cell.length_c   1.000
_cell.angle_alpha   90.00
_cell.angle_beta   90.00
_cell.angle_gamma   90.00
#
_symmetry.space_group_name_H-M   'P 1'
#
loop_
_entity.id
_entity.type
_entity.pdbx_description
1 polymer ?
#
loop_
_entity_poly.entity_id
_entity_poly.type
_entity_poly.pdbx_seq_one_letter_code
_entity_poly.pdbx_strand_id
1 'polypeptide(L)'
;MNNVKLQRNSARLLLWLSGAMALGLFIAMVWHSSPLSPGIPALQLTFDEASFKTILAKWGPEGVALFRRHFLIDFPVLASYGAFGYLLVRYSCLFKRVDTITRQISGWAMPGAAVLDAIENLLHLVLISEPATHAPALYLFAGVFATGKWLLIANFMAGTAYLLVAKWRHGCEK
;
A
#
# COMPACT_ATOMS: atom_id res chain seq x y z
N MET A 1 -7.06 7.53 -35.27
CA MET A 1 -7.85 8.29 -34.26
C MET A 1 -8.66 7.39 -33.30
N ASN A 2 -9.13 6.21 -33.72
CA ASN A 2 -9.95 5.31 -32.89
C ASN A 2 -9.15 4.61 -31.76
N ASN A 3 -7.92 4.16 -32.02
CA ASN A 3 -7.08 3.47 -31.02
C ASN A 3 -6.74 4.34 -29.79
N VAL A 4 -6.41 5.62 -30.00
CA VAL A 4 -6.02 6.53 -28.89
C VAL A 4 -7.20 6.82 -27.95
N LYS A 5 -8.41 7.00 -28.51
CA LYS A 5 -9.63 7.18 -27.70
C LYS A 5 -10.00 5.91 -26.94
N LEU A 6 -9.89 4.74 -27.57
CA LEU A 6 -10.17 3.45 -26.95
C LEU A 6 -9.22 3.22 -25.76
N GLN A 7 -7.92 3.42 -25.96
CA GLN A 7 -6.89 3.29 -24.92
C GLN A 7 -7.14 4.24 -23.73
N ARG A 8 -7.56 5.47 -23.98
CA ARG A 8 -7.88 6.45 -22.93
C ARG A 8 -9.12 6.05 -22.11
N ASN A 9 -10.14 5.49 -22.77
CA ASN A 9 -11.34 5.02 -22.09
C ASN A 9 -11.07 3.77 -21.24
N SER A 10 -10.29 2.82 -21.77
CA SER A 10 -9.84 1.64 -21.02
C SER A 10 -9.00 2.04 -19.80
N ALA A 11 -8.07 2.98 -19.95
CA ALA A 11 -7.25 3.46 -18.83
C ALA A 11 -8.07 4.14 -17.73
N ARG A 12 -9.10 4.90 -18.11
CA ARG A 12 -10.04 5.51 -17.14
C ARG A 12 -10.88 4.46 -16.41
N LEU A 13 -11.36 3.44 -17.13
CA LEU A 13 -12.08 2.33 -16.52
C LEU A 13 -11.18 1.61 -15.51
N LEU A 14 -9.96 1.24 -15.91
CA LEU A 14 -8.98 0.60 -15.02
C LEU A 14 -8.62 1.46 -13.81
N LEU A 15 -8.51 2.77 -13.98
CA LEU A 15 -8.28 3.70 -12.87
C LEU A 15 -9.41 3.60 -11.83
N TRP A 16 -10.67 3.68 -12.25
CA TRP A 16 -11.79 3.62 -11.32
C TRP A 16 -11.97 2.23 -10.72
N LEU A 17 -11.79 1.16 -11.51
CA LEU A 17 -11.86 -0.21 -11.02
C LEU A 17 -10.78 -0.49 -9.98
N SER A 18 -9.52 -0.12 -10.26
CA SER A 18 -8.40 -0.32 -9.31
C SER A 18 -8.60 0.50 -8.03
N GLY A 19 -9.10 1.73 -8.12
CA GLY A 19 -9.40 2.56 -6.96
C GLY A 19 -10.56 2.02 -6.11
N ALA A 20 -11.66 1.61 -6.74
CA ALA A 20 -12.79 1.00 -6.05
C ALA A 20 -12.40 -0.33 -5.38
N MET A 21 -11.62 -1.16 -6.09
CA MET A 21 -11.08 -2.41 -5.56
C MET A 21 -10.17 -2.16 -4.37
N ALA A 22 -9.22 -1.22 -4.48
CA ALA A 22 -8.33 -0.84 -3.38
C ALA A 22 -9.11 -0.40 -2.14
N LEU A 23 -10.12 0.47 -2.30
CA LEU A 23 -10.94 0.95 -1.19
C LEU A 23 -11.75 -0.19 -0.55
N GLY A 24 -12.45 -1.00 -1.36
CA GLY A 24 -13.27 -2.10 -0.87
C GLY A 24 -12.45 -3.15 -0.12
N LEU A 25 -11.31 -3.54 -0.68
CA LEU A 25 -10.39 -4.48 -0.04
C LEU A 25 -9.74 -3.89 1.22
N PHE A 26 -9.39 -2.61 1.22
CA PHE A 26 -8.86 -1.95 2.42
C PHE A 26 -9.88 -1.93 3.56
N ILE A 27 -11.15 -1.64 3.27
CA ILE A 27 -12.24 -1.72 4.26
C ILE A 27 -12.39 -3.16 4.78
N ALA A 28 -12.39 -4.14 3.88
CA ALA A 28 -12.46 -5.55 4.26
C ALA A 28 -11.28 -5.96 5.16
N MET A 29 -10.08 -5.48 4.85
CA MET A 29 -8.87 -5.72 5.64
C MET A 29 -8.95 -5.08 7.03
N VAL A 30 -9.39 -3.82 7.13
CA VAL A 30 -9.56 -3.12 8.41
C VAL A 30 -10.60 -3.84 9.28
N TRP A 31 -11.72 -4.28 8.69
CA TRP A 31 -12.71 -5.08 9.41
C TRP A 31 -12.10 -6.40 9.88
N HIS A 32 -11.52 -7.18 8.95
CA HIS A 32 -10.92 -8.50 9.25
C HIS A 32 -9.88 -8.42 10.37
N SER A 33 -9.07 -7.35 10.39
CA SER A 33 -8.01 -7.15 11.39
C SER A 33 -8.45 -6.41 12.65
N SER A 34 -9.69 -5.92 12.74
CA SER A 34 -10.20 -5.15 13.89
C SER A 34 -10.12 -5.86 15.25
N PRO A 35 -10.15 -7.21 15.37
CA PRO A 35 -9.95 -7.88 16.65
C PRO A 35 -8.50 -7.84 17.17
N LEU A 36 -7.51 -7.51 16.32
CA LEU A 36 -6.10 -7.50 16.71
C LEU A 36 -5.77 -6.27 17.57
N SER A 37 -5.28 -6.51 18.78
CA SER A 37 -4.81 -5.46 19.68
C SER A 37 -3.43 -5.82 20.24
N PRO A 38 -2.38 -5.00 20.01
CA PRO A 38 -2.39 -3.78 19.18
C PRO A 38 -2.60 -4.11 17.68
N GLY A 39 -3.02 -3.12 16.88
CA GLY A 39 -3.29 -3.35 15.44
C GLY A 39 -2.04 -3.72 14.63
N ILE A 40 -2.24 -4.21 13.40
CA ILE A 40 -1.17 -4.63 12.47
C ILE A 40 -0.03 -3.60 12.32
N PRO A 41 -0.28 -2.28 12.22
CA PRO A 41 0.80 -1.31 12.12
C PRO A 41 1.80 -1.34 13.29
N ALA A 42 1.37 -1.77 14.49
CA ALA A 42 2.26 -1.93 15.62
C ALA A 42 3.29 -3.05 15.40
N LEU A 43 2.90 -4.14 14.72
CA LEU A 43 3.83 -5.20 14.31
C LEU A 43 4.79 -4.69 13.22
N GLN A 44 4.26 -3.98 12.22
CA GLN A 44 5.01 -3.42 11.09
C GLN A 44 6.12 -2.45 11.48
N LEU A 45 5.98 -1.79 12.64
CA LEU A 45 6.94 -0.83 13.17
C LEU A 45 7.84 -1.44 14.27
N THR A 46 7.97 -2.77 14.28
CA THR A 46 9.00 -3.45 15.06
C THR A 46 10.24 -3.69 14.20
N PHE A 47 11.43 -3.66 14.83
CA PHE A 47 12.71 -3.79 14.13
C PHE A 47 13.60 -4.89 14.73
N ASP A 48 13.10 -5.58 15.75
CA ASP A 48 13.81 -6.61 16.50
C ASP A 48 12.84 -7.73 16.92
N GLU A 49 13.43 -8.89 17.21
CA GLU A 49 12.70 -10.11 17.57
C GLU A 49 11.87 -9.96 18.85
N ALA A 50 12.38 -9.28 19.87
CA ALA A 50 11.72 -9.18 21.16
C ALA A 50 10.44 -8.33 21.04
N SER A 51 10.53 -7.19 20.36
CA SER A 51 9.37 -6.34 20.06
C SER A 51 8.34 -7.09 19.22
N PHE A 52 8.77 -7.77 18.15
CA PHE A 52 7.87 -8.53 17.27
C PHE A 52 7.12 -9.63 18.04
N LYS A 53 7.85 -10.45 18.80
CA LYS A 53 7.26 -11.54 19.61
C LYS A 53 6.36 -11.02 20.73
N THR A 54 6.65 -9.85 21.28
CA THR A 54 5.77 -9.20 22.26
C THR A 54 4.40 -8.89 21.67
N ILE A 55 4.34 -8.47 20.39
CA ILE A 55 3.06 -8.25 19.69
C ILE A 55 2.35 -9.57 19.44
N LEU A 56 3.05 -10.59 18.92
CA LEU A 56 2.45 -11.91 18.69
C LEU A 56 1.89 -12.53 19.97
N ALA A 57 2.59 -12.38 21.09
CA ALA A 57 2.15 -12.88 22.39
C ALA A 57 0.84 -12.21 22.85
N LYS A 58 0.65 -10.91 22.56
CA LYS A 58 -0.61 -10.20 22.86
C LYS A 58 -1.77 -10.67 21.98
N TRP A 59 -1.48 -11.06 20.74
CA TRP A 59 -2.48 -11.59 19.81
C TRP A 59 -2.90 -13.03 20.12
N GLY A 60 -1.99 -13.82 20.70
CA GLY A 60 -2.20 -15.24 20.92
C GLY A 60 -2.32 -16.04 19.61
N PRO A 61 -2.55 -17.35 19.70
CA PRO A 61 -2.63 -18.24 18.54
C PRO A 61 -3.73 -17.84 17.54
N GLU A 62 -4.89 -17.43 18.04
CA GLU A 62 -6.04 -17.03 17.23
C GLU A 62 -5.76 -15.74 16.46
N GLY A 63 -5.13 -14.76 17.12
CA GLY A 63 -4.74 -13.51 16.48
C GLY A 63 -3.65 -13.70 15.45
N VAL A 64 -2.67 -14.60 15.69
CA VAL A 64 -1.66 -14.96 14.68
C VAL A 64 -2.30 -15.69 13.49
N ALA A 65 -3.28 -16.56 13.71
CA ALA A 65 -4.01 -17.21 12.62
C ALA A 65 -4.87 -16.21 11.82
N LEU A 66 -5.51 -15.25 12.50
CA LEU A 66 -6.25 -14.16 11.88
C LEU A 66 -5.33 -13.27 11.04
N PHE A 67 -4.16 -12.93 11.58
CA PHE A 67 -3.09 -12.26 10.86
C PHE A 67 -2.68 -13.12 9.65
N ARG A 68 -2.33 -14.39 9.77
CA ARG A 68 -1.99 -15.20 8.59
C ARG A 68 -3.04 -15.18 7.46
N ARG A 69 -4.34 -15.12 7.80
CA ARG A 69 -5.42 -15.00 6.81
C ARG A 69 -5.54 -13.61 6.19
N HIS A 70 -5.08 -12.55 6.87
CA HIS A 70 -5.14 -11.17 6.36
C HIS A 70 -4.41 -11.01 5.02
N PHE A 71 -3.32 -11.76 4.80
CA PHE A 71 -2.54 -11.72 3.55
C PHE A 71 -3.35 -12.10 2.31
N LEU A 72 -4.42 -12.91 2.45
CA LEU A 72 -5.34 -13.22 1.34
C LEU A 72 -6.07 -11.98 0.83
N ILE A 73 -6.22 -10.96 1.68
CA ILE A 73 -6.83 -9.68 1.37
C ILE A 73 -5.74 -8.67 0.99
N ASP A 74 -4.61 -8.66 1.70
CA ASP A 74 -3.59 -7.62 1.57
C ASP A 74 -2.80 -7.69 0.24
N PHE A 75 -2.49 -8.88 -0.27
CA PHE A 75 -1.88 -9.00 -1.61
C PHE A 75 -2.77 -8.42 -2.73
N PRO A 76 -4.09 -8.66 -2.75
CA PRO A 76 -5.01 -7.93 -3.61
C PRO A 76 -5.05 -6.41 -3.36
N VAL A 77 -4.97 -5.95 -2.09
CA VAL A 77 -4.92 -4.52 -1.74
C VAL A 77 -3.71 -3.84 -2.40
N LEU A 78 -2.51 -4.41 -2.24
CA LEU A 78 -1.28 -3.82 -2.78
C LEU A 78 -1.25 -3.79 -4.31
N ALA A 79 -1.75 -4.83 -4.97
CA ALA A 79 -1.88 -4.82 -6.43
C ALA A 79 -2.85 -3.70 -6.88
N SER A 80 -3.95 -3.53 -6.16
CA SER A 80 -4.98 -2.56 -6.48
C SER A 80 -4.51 -1.12 -6.26
N TYR A 81 -3.92 -0.79 -5.10
CA TYR A 81 -3.46 0.58 -4.86
C TYR A 81 -2.24 0.93 -5.70
N GLY A 82 -1.35 -0.03 -5.99
CA GLY A 82 -0.19 0.18 -6.85
C GLY A 82 -0.60 0.55 -8.27
N ALA A 83 -1.54 -0.21 -8.84
CA ALA A 83 -2.13 0.11 -10.13
C ALA A 83 -2.88 1.44 -10.12
N PHE A 84 -3.70 1.69 -9.10
CA PHE A 84 -4.48 2.92 -8.95
C PHE A 84 -3.57 4.15 -8.95
N GLY A 85 -2.53 4.19 -8.11
CA GLY A 85 -1.62 5.33 -8.03
C GLY A 85 -0.88 5.61 -9.33
N TYR A 86 -0.39 4.57 -10.01
CA TYR A 86 0.25 4.71 -11.32
C TYR A 86 -0.71 5.29 -12.36
N LEU A 87 -1.92 4.74 -12.45
CA LEU A 87 -2.94 5.20 -13.40
C LEU A 87 -3.41 6.61 -13.07
N LEU A 88 -3.52 6.96 -11.78
CA LEU A 88 -3.95 8.28 -11.33
C LEU A 88 -2.98 9.35 -11.84
N VAL A 89 -1.67 9.14 -11.67
CA VAL A 89 -0.65 10.09 -12.13
C VAL A 89 -0.58 10.19 -13.66
N ARG A 90 -0.78 9.07 -14.36
CA ARG A 90 -0.65 9.03 -15.83
C ARG A 90 -1.87 9.56 -16.57
N TYR A 91 -3.07 9.33 -16.05
CA TYR A 91 -4.33 9.56 -16.78
C TYR A 91 -5.27 10.59 -16.13
N SER A 92 -4.98 11.05 -14.91
CA SER A 92 -5.73 12.16 -14.31
C SER A 92 -5.23 13.51 -14.79
N CYS A 93 -6.14 14.48 -14.93
CA CYS A 93 -5.76 15.87 -15.18
C CYS A 93 -5.04 16.52 -13.98
N LEU A 94 -5.13 15.90 -12.79
CA LEU A 94 -4.52 16.40 -11.55
C LEU A 94 -3.00 16.62 -11.67
N PHE A 95 -2.33 15.73 -12.39
CA PHE A 95 -0.88 15.76 -12.58
C PHE A 95 -0.45 16.40 -13.91
N LYS A 96 -1.38 16.96 -14.70
CA LYS A 96 -1.08 17.48 -16.06
C LYS A 96 -0.11 18.67 -16.04
N ARG A 97 -0.15 19.48 -14.98
CA ARG A 97 0.69 20.67 -14.79
C ARG A 97 1.97 20.41 -13.98
N VAL A 98 2.17 19.17 -13.51
CA VAL A 98 3.40 18.76 -12.84
C VAL A 98 4.47 18.51 -13.92
N ASP A 99 5.70 18.94 -13.66
CA ASP A 99 6.81 18.71 -14.59
C ASP A 99 7.03 17.21 -14.85
N THR A 100 7.68 16.89 -15.97
CA THR A 100 7.82 15.51 -16.45
C THR A 100 8.54 14.60 -15.45
N ILE A 101 9.58 15.09 -14.77
CA ILE A 101 10.41 14.29 -13.86
C ILE A 101 9.60 13.99 -12.60
N THR A 102 9.05 15.02 -11.96
CA THR A 102 8.23 14.86 -10.74
C THR A 102 7.02 13.98 -11.00
N ARG A 103 6.37 14.12 -12.17
CA ARG A 103 5.25 13.27 -12.57
C ARG A 103 5.68 11.83 -12.80
N GLN A 104 6.85 11.59 -13.38
CA GLN A 104 7.37 10.23 -13.56
C GLN A 104 7.68 9.57 -12.22
N ILE A 105 8.37 10.26 -11.32
CA ILE A 105 8.69 9.77 -9.97
C ILE A 105 7.40 9.49 -9.19
N SER A 106 6.47 10.46 -9.15
CA SER A 106 5.17 10.31 -8.47
C SER A 106 4.38 9.10 -9.00
N GLY A 107 4.46 8.84 -10.31
CA GLY A 107 3.77 7.70 -10.92
C GLY A 107 4.26 6.35 -10.41
N TRP A 108 5.53 6.26 -10.01
CA TRP A 108 6.13 5.03 -9.49
C TRP A 108 6.09 4.91 -7.97
N ALA A 109 5.63 5.94 -7.23
CA ALA A 109 5.59 5.91 -5.78
C ALA A 109 4.68 4.80 -5.23
N MET A 110 3.43 4.68 -5.69
CA MET A 110 2.50 3.64 -5.21
C MET A 110 2.89 2.23 -5.67
N PRO A 111 3.34 1.99 -6.93
CA PRO A 111 3.95 0.70 -7.29
C PRO A 111 5.17 0.34 -6.43
N GLY A 112 6.03 1.33 -6.14
CA GLY A 112 7.17 1.13 -5.24
C GLY A 112 6.72 0.72 -3.84
N ALA A 113 5.71 1.42 -3.29
CA ALA A 113 5.11 1.05 -2.00
C ALA A 113 4.58 -0.39 -2.02
N ALA A 114 3.86 -0.79 -3.07
CA ALA A 114 3.33 -2.15 -3.21
C ALA A 114 4.43 -3.23 -3.27
N VAL A 115 5.58 -2.92 -3.86
CA VAL A 115 6.72 -3.85 -3.85
C VAL A 115 7.31 -3.98 -2.45
N LEU A 116 7.52 -2.86 -1.73
CA LEU A 116 8.01 -2.91 -0.34
C LEU A 116 7.01 -3.64 0.57
N ASP A 117 5.71 -3.43 0.35
CA ASP A 117 4.60 -4.12 1.02
C ASP A 117 4.66 -5.63 0.80
N ALA A 118 4.81 -6.06 -0.45
CA ALA A 118 4.90 -7.48 -0.77
C ALA A 118 6.13 -8.14 -0.12
N ILE A 119 7.28 -7.45 -0.11
CA ILE A 119 8.50 -7.96 0.55
C ILE A 119 8.28 -8.08 2.06
N GLU A 120 7.73 -7.04 2.70
CA GLU A 120 7.40 -7.10 4.13
C GLU A 120 6.40 -8.22 4.44
N ASN A 121 5.34 -8.37 3.65
CA ASN A 121 4.34 -9.42 3.84
C ASN A 121 4.94 -10.82 3.77
N LEU A 122 5.85 -11.05 2.81
CA LEU A 122 6.58 -12.31 2.71
C LEU A 122 7.49 -12.53 3.92
N LEU A 123 8.19 -11.49 4.39
CA LEU A 123 9.00 -11.57 5.60
C LEU A 123 8.15 -11.89 6.83
N HIS A 124 7.01 -11.22 7.01
CA HIS A 124 6.10 -11.50 8.10
C HIS A 124 5.51 -12.91 8.04
N LEU A 125 5.17 -13.42 6.84
CA LEU A 125 4.76 -14.82 6.66
C LEU A 125 5.84 -15.81 7.12
N VAL A 126 7.12 -15.52 6.83
CA VAL A 126 8.26 -16.30 7.33
C VAL A 126 8.38 -16.16 8.85
N LEU A 127 8.33 -14.94 9.39
CA LEU A 127 8.54 -14.67 10.81
C LEU A 127 7.44 -15.24 11.72
N ILE A 128 6.22 -15.40 11.22
CA ILE A 128 5.12 -16.07 11.96
C ILE A 128 5.07 -17.59 11.70
N SER A 129 5.95 -18.12 10.86
CA SER A 129 6.06 -19.56 10.62
C SER A 129 6.96 -20.22 11.65
N GLU A 130 6.66 -21.48 11.96
CA GLU A 130 7.53 -22.33 12.78
C GLU A 130 8.80 -22.71 11.99
N PRO A 131 9.98 -22.82 12.64
CA PRO A 131 10.24 -22.67 14.09
C PRO A 131 10.39 -21.22 14.54
N ALA A 132 10.14 -20.98 15.83
CA ALA A 132 10.04 -19.65 16.46
C ALA A 132 11.30 -18.76 16.44
N THR A 133 12.47 -19.22 16.00
CA THR A 133 13.71 -18.41 16.00
C THR A 133 14.20 -18.22 14.57
N HIS A 134 14.32 -16.95 14.18
CA HIS A 134 14.71 -16.51 12.86
C HIS A 134 15.94 -15.61 12.96
N ALA A 135 16.67 -15.42 11.85
CA ALA A 135 17.83 -14.52 11.85
C ALA A 135 17.40 -13.08 12.25
N PRO A 136 18.09 -12.40 13.18
CA PRO A 136 17.74 -11.06 13.64
C PRO A 136 17.55 -10.03 12.50
N ALA A 137 18.33 -10.18 11.43
CA ALA A 137 18.24 -9.33 10.24
C ALA A 137 16.86 -9.36 9.56
N LEU A 138 16.10 -10.47 9.65
CA LEU A 138 14.78 -10.58 9.02
C LEU A 138 13.76 -9.65 9.68
N TYR A 139 13.80 -9.51 11.01
CA TYR A 139 12.94 -8.56 11.75
C TYR A 139 13.27 -7.11 11.37
N LEU A 140 14.56 -6.79 11.31
CA LEU A 140 15.02 -5.46 10.89
C LEU A 140 14.57 -5.13 9.46
N PHE A 141 14.76 -6.07 8.52
CA PHE A 141 14.33 -5.86 7.15
C PHE A 141 12.82 -5.68 7.04
N ALA A 142 12.03 -6.49 7.74
CA ALA A 142 10.57 -6.33 7.74
C ALA A 142 10.16 -4.92 8.19
N GLY A 143 10.71 -4.42 9.29
CA GLY A 143 10.46 -3.06 9.78
C GLY A 143 10.91 -1.97 8.79
N VAL A 144 12.07 -2.14 8.15
CA VAL A 144 12.59 -1.19 7.15
C VAL A 144 11.70 -1.15 5.91
N PHE A 145 11.28 -2.30 5.38
CA PHE A 145 10.39 -2.38 4.22
C PHE A 145 9.00 -1.80 4.54
N ALA A 146 8.43 -2.12 5.72
CA ALA A 146 7.20 -1.51 6.18
C ALA A 146 7.31 0.02 6.29
N THR A 147 8.40 0.52 6.89
CA THR A 147 8.66 1.96 7.03
C THR A 147 8.75 2.64 5.67
N GLY A 148 9.52 2.06 4.75
CA GLY A 148 9.66 2.59 3.38
C GLY A 148 8.32 2.63 2.64
N LYS A 149 7.50 1.59 2.76
CA LYS A 149 6.12 1.56 2.24
C LYS A 149 5.30 2.74 2.77
N TRP A 150 5.24 2.88 4.11
CA TRP A 150 4.44 3.93 4.74
C TRP A 150 4.89 5.33 4.34
N LEU A 151 6.21 5.56 4.22
CA LEU A 151 6.75 6.84 3.75
C LEU A 151 6.35 7.13 2.29
N LEU A 152 6.41 6.15 1.40
CA LEU A 152 5.97 6.31 0.01
C LEU A 152 4.48 6.61 -0.09
N ILE A 153 3.64 5.88 0.65
CA ILE A 153 2.19 6.10 0.70
C ILE A 153 1.90 7.51 1.25
N ALA A 154 2.50 7.87 2.38
CA ALA A 154 2.29 9.17 3.02
C ALA A 154 2.70 10.34 2.09
N ASN A 155 3.86 10.24 1.45
CA ASN A 155 4.34 11.25 0.51
C ASN A 155 3.42 11.37 -0.72
N PHE A 156 2.98 10.25 -1.28
CA PHE A 156 2.05 10.24 -2.41
C PHE A 156 0.69 10.86 -2.04
N MET A 157 0.16 10.52 -0.88
CA MET A 157 -1.11 11.07 -0.37
C MET A 157 -1.01 12.57 -0.12
N ALA A 158 0.07 13.03 0.52
CA ALA A 158 0.33 14.44 0.77
C ALA A 158 0.45 15.24 -0.54
N GLY A 159 1.23 14.74 -1.51
CA GLY A 159 1.38 15.37 -2.82
C GLY A 159 0.05 15.41 -3.60
N THR A 160 -0.71 14.32 -3.58
CA THR A 160 -2.04 14.26 -4.23
C THR A 160 -3.02 15.24 -3.58
N ALA A 161 -3.05 15.31 -2.24
CA ALA A 161 -3.90 16.25 -1.50
C ALA A 161 -3.52 17.71 -1.81
N TYR A 162 -2.22 18.02 -1.83
CA TYR A 162 -1.72 19.35 -2.23
C TYR A 162 -2.20 19.72 -3.63
N LEU A 163 -2.04 18.82 -4.60
CA LEU A 163 -2.50 19.05 -5.98
C LEU A 163 -4.02 19.19 -6.07
N LEU A 164 -4.80 18.47 -5.25
CA LEU A 164 -6.25 18.59 -5.24
C LEU A 164 -6.68 19.97 -4.75
N VAL A 165 -6.05 20.47 -3.68
CA VAL A 165 -6.29 21.81 -3.15
C VAL A 165 -5.86 22.89 -4.16
N ALA A 166 -4.69 22.74 -4.77
CA ALA A 166 -4.21 23.66 -5.81
C ALA A 166 -5.11 23.63 -7.05
N LYS A 167 -5.58 22.46 -7.48
CA LYS A 167 -6.49 22.30 -8.62
C LYS A 167 -7.86 22.92 -8.35
N TRP A 168 -8.40 22.79 -7.14
CA TRP A 168 -9.68 23.43 -6.77
C TRP A 168 -9.61 24.95 -6.97
N ARG A 169 -8.43 25.55 -6.82
CA ARG A 169 -8.20 26.98 -7.06
C ARG A 169 -8.08 27.37 -8.55
N HIS A 170 -7.77 26.43 -9.46
CA HIS A 170 -7.37 26.76 -10.83
C HIS A 170 -8.13 26.05 -11.96
N GLY A 171 -8.98 25.05 -11.64
CA GLY A 171 -9.78 24.30 -12.62
C GLY A 171 -8.95 23.38 -13.55
N CYS A 172 -9.51 22.24 -13.95
CA CYS A 172 -8.99 21.52 -15.13
C CYS A 172 -9.70 22.11 -16.35
N GLU A 173 -9.00 22.94 -17.13
CA GLU A 173 -9.51 23.39 -18.43
C GLU A 173 -9.88 22.18 -19.30
N LYS A 174 -11.07 22.25 -19.90
CA LYS A 174 -11.73 21.21 -20.68
C LYS A 174 -10.90 20.77 -21.88
#